data_AF-R9I5N2-F1
#
_entry.id   AF-R9I5N2-F1
#
_cell.length_a   1.000
_cell.length_b   1.000
_cell.length_c   1.000
_cell.angle_alpha   90.00
_cell.angle_beta   90.00
_cell.angle_gamma   90.00
#
_symmetry.space_group_name_H-M   'P 1'
#
loop_
_entity.id
_entity.type
_entity.pdbx_description
1 polymer ?
#
loop_
_entity_poly.entity_id
_entity_poly.type
_entity_poly.pdbx_seq_one_letter_code
_entity_poly.pdbx_strand_id
1 'polypeptide(L)'
;MNETRAKGGNPVLFNSIVRRNFPPEGVTEIKGSYEKEGPALVDTHGEYLESPRRVAKEMNVPFIDLNKLTHDLVIGMGVENSRKLFMWIPAGQYEFCPKGKIDNTHLNIYGGRIVAGLAADALIEEVPALAKYVRRYDYVVAKDRSGDFFTVQEAVNAAVGGGKKTISILVRPGVYEEHVSMPKSSPRIELVKQTGAEIW
;
A
#
# COMPACT_ATOMS: atom_id res chain seq x y z
N MET A 1 22.65 -10.08 -1.20
CA MET A 1 23.10 -10.24 0.22
C MET A 1 24.57 -9.90 0.39
N ASN A 2 25.49 -10.69 -0.16
CA ASN A 2 26.93 -10.49 0.01
C ASN A 2 27.39 -9.12 -0.49
N GLU A 3 26.95 -8.71 -1.69
CA GLU A 3 27.27 -7.39 -2.23
C GLU A 3 26.74 -6.22 -1.39
N THR A 4 25.54 -6.37 -0.80
CA THR A 4 24.95 -5.36 0.10
C THR A 4 25.83 -5.19 1.34
N ARG A 5 26.23 -6.31 1.96
CA ARG A 5 27.12 -6.29 3.14
C ARG A 5 28.51 -5.75 2.80
N ALA A 6 29.06 -6.11 1.63
CA ALA A 6 30.36 -5.60 1.16
C ALA A 6 30.36 -4.07 1.00
N LYS A 7 29.18 -3.45 0.82
CA LYS A 7 28.98 -1.99 0.75
C LYS A 7 28.53 -1.37 2.09
N GLY A 8 28.59 -2.12 3.20
CA GLY A 8 28.20 -1.66 4.53
C GLY A 8 26.68 -1.59 4.77
N GLY A 9 25.87 -2.14 3.86
CA GLY A 9 24.42 -2.20 4.02
C GLY A 9 23.97 -3.35 4.92
N ASN A 10 22.87 -3.13 5.66
CA ASN A 10 22.20 -4.13 6.48
C ASN A 10 20.96 -4.65 5.72
N PRO A 11 21.07 -5.76 4.97
CA PRO A 11 19.94 -6.26 4.20
C PRO A 11 18.84 -6.85 5.09
N VAL A 12 17.59 -6.55 4.74
CA VAL A 12 16.38 -7.16 5.31
C VAL A 12 15.64 -7.82 4.16
N LEU A 13 15.23 -9.08 4.32
CA LEU A 13 14.53 -9.82 3.28
C LEU A 13 13.02 -9.84 3.53
N PHE A 14 12.27 -9.75 2.43
CA PHE A 14 10.83 -9.86 2.40
C PHE A 14 10.46 -10.94 1.37
N ASN A 15 9.40 -11.70 1.62
CA ASN A 15 8.75 -12.47 0.55
C ASN A 15 7.68 -11.61 -0.15
N SER A 16 7.17 -12.11 -1.28
CA SER A 16 6.17 -11.40 -2.07
C SER A 16 4.83 -11.28 -1.35
N ILE A 17 4.13 -10.17 -1.57
CA ILE A 17 2.73 -10.00 -1.14
C ILE A 17 1.82 -11.06 -1.78
N VAL A 18 0.64 -11.28 -1.21
CA VAL A 18 -0.36 -12.14 -1.85
C VAL A 18 -0.85 -11.57 -3.19
N ARG A 19 -1.17 -12.46 -4.13
CA ARG A 19 -2.08 -12.13 -5.24
C ARG A 19 -3.50 -12.45 -4.78
N ARG A 20 -4.46 -11.59 -5.09
CA ARG A 20 -5.85 -11.73 -4.65
C ARG A 20 -6.58 -12.79 -5.47
N ASN A 21 -6.30 -14.06 -5.20
CA ASN A 21 -6.81 -15.18 -5.96
C ASN A 21 -7.88 -15.97 -5.18
N PHE A 22 -9.14 -15.79 -5.57
CA PHE A 22 -10.30 -16.45 -4.97
C PHE A 22 -10.97 -17.37 -5.99
N PRO A 23 -10.40 -18.56 -6.29
CA PRO A 23 -10.96 -19.48 -7.26
C PRO A 23 -12.37 -19.94 -6.83
N PRO A 24 -13.33 -20.04 -7.77
CA PRO A 24 -14.57 -20.76 -7.56
C PRO A 24 -14.34 -22.20 -7.08
N GLU A 25 -15.34 -22.74 -6.41
CA GLU A 25 -15.36 -24.15 -6.02
C GLU A 25 -15.23 -25.06 -7.26
N GLY A 26 -14.41 -26.11 -7.14
CA GLY A 26 -14.16 -27.07 -8.22
C GLY A 26 -13.14 -26.60 -9.29
N VAL A 27 -12.56 -25.40 -9.17
CA VAL A 27 -11.51 -24.95 -10.08
C VAL A 27 -10.17 -25.59 -9.72
N THR A 28 -9.58 -26.32 -10.68
CA THR A 28 -8.27 -26.96 -10.55
C THR A 28 -7.13 -26.14 -11.16
N GLU A 29 -7.44 -25.28 -12.14
CA GLU A 29 -6.47 -24.40 -12.78
C GLU A 29 -6.62 -22.95 -12.28
N ILE A 30 -5.60 -22.47 -11.57
CA ILE A 30 -5.59 -21.13 -11.01
C ILE A 30 -5.42 -20.08 -12.12
N LYS A 31 -6.39 -19.18 -12.23
CA LYS A 31 -6.39 -18.03 -13.15
C LYS A 31 -6.22 -16.74 -12.37
N GLY A 32 -5.76 -15.67 -13.02
CA GLY A 32 -5.57 -14.37 -12.38
C GLY A 32 -6.87 -13.67 -11.95
N SER A 33 -8.00 -14.01 -12.57
CA SER A 33 -9.32 -13.47 -12.28
C SER A 33 -10.41 -14.44 -12.73
N TYR A 34 -11.61 -14.28 -12.15
CA TYR A 34 -12.77 -15.13 -12.39
C TYR A 34 -14.02 -14.24 -12.51
N GLU A 35 -15.01 -14.68 -13.29
CA GLU A 35 -16.32 -13.99 -13.38
C GLU A 35 -17.06 -14.00 -12.05
N LYS A 36 -17.01 -15.14 -11.36
CA LYS A 36 -17.48 -15.32 -9.98
C LYS A 36 -16.28 -15.75 -9.14
N GLU A 37 -16.18 -15.25 -7.92
CA GLU A 37 -15.08 -15.58 -7.01
C GLU A 37 -15.56 -16.53 -5.92
N GLY A 38 -14.66 -17.41 -5.47
CA GLY A 38 -14.92 -18.32 -4.35
C GLY A 38 -14.62 -17.69 -2.98
N PRO A 39 -14.82 -18.43 -1.89
CA PRO A 39 -14.69 -17.92 -0.54
C PRO A 39 -13.24 -17.91 -0.02
N ALA A 40 -12.35 -18.71 -0.59
CA ALA A 40 -11.02 -18.96 -0.06
C ALA A 40 -9.93 -18.29 -0.91
N LEU A 41 -9.04 -17.54 -0.24
CA LEU A 41 -7.81 -17.05 -0.86
C LEU A 41 -6.83 -18.22 -0.99
N VAL A 42 -6.26 -18.41 -2.18
CA VAL A 42 -5.27 -19.47 -2.41
C VAL A 42 -3.88 -18.89 -2.68
N ASP A 43 -2.85 -19.63 -2.28
CA ASP A 43 -1.48 -19.27 -2.65
C ASP A 43 -1.24 -19.53 -4.14
N THR A 44 -0.53 -18.59 -4.76
CA THR A 44 -0.14 -18.63 -6.18
C THR A 44 1.38 -18.58 -6.38
N HIS A 45 2.15 -18.52 -5.30
CA HIS A 45 3.61 -18.38 -5.35
C HIS A 45 4.34 -19.70 -5.02
N GLY A 46 3.72 -20.58 -4.23
CA GLY A 46 4.29 -21.87 -3.85
C GLY A 46 5.65 -21.73 -3.16
N GLU A 47 6.60 -22.57 -3.56
CA GLU A 47 7.97 -22.59 -3.01
C GLU A 47 8.72 -21.25 -3.09
N TYR A 48 8.28 -20.33 -3.95
CA TYR A 48 8.88 -19.00 -4.03
C TYR A 48 8.71 -18.19 -2.74
N LEU A 49 7.69 -18.46 -1.92
CA LEU A 49 7.49 -17.79 -0.63
C LEU A 49 8.56 -18.16 0.39
N GLU A 50 9.01 -19.41 0.35
CA GLU A 50 9.96 -19.96 1.33
C GLU A 50 11.41 -19.69 0.94
N SER A 51 11.69 -19.43 -0.34
CA SER A 51 13.04 -19.12 -0.82
C SER A 51 13.67 -17.92 -0.06
N PRO A 52 13.04 -16.74 0.04
CA PRO A 52 13.57 -15.62 0.83
C PRO A 52 13.75 -15.94 2.31
N ARG A 53 12.85 -16.73 2.90
CA ARG A 53 12.94 -17.15 4.31
C ARG A 53 14.16 -18.03 4.56
N ARG A 54 14.39 -19.03 3.69
CA ARG A 54 15.55 -19.93 3.76
C ARG A 54 16.85 -19.16 3.62
N VAL A 55 16.94 -18.27 2.64
CA VAL A 55 18.12 -17.40 2.44
C VAL A 55 18.34 -16.50 3.64
N ALA A 56 17.28 -15.91 4.21
CA ALA A 56 17.42 -15.06 5.38
C ALA A 56 17.99 -15.80 6.58
N LYS A 57 17.51 -17.02 6.82
CA LYS A 57 18.01 -17.92 7.86
C LYS A 57 19.47 -18.31 7.62
N GLU A 58 19.80 -18.77 6.42
CA GLU A 58 21.17 -19.18 6.05
C GLU A 58 22.17 -18.04 6.21
N MET A 59 21.77 -16.84 5.78
CA MET A 59 22.63 -15.66 5.82
C MET A 59 22.60 -14.92 7.15
N ASN A 60 21.79 -15.37 8.11
CA ASN A 60 21.51 -14.71 9.39
C ASN A 60 21.18 -13.22 9.19
N VAL A 61 20.09 -12.95 8.49
CA VAL A 61 19.55 -11.60 8.28
C VAL A 61 18.08 -11.53 8.67
N PRO A 62 17.58 -10.33 9.02
CA PRO A 62 16.17 -10.16 9.34
C PRO A 62 15.26 -10.54 8.17
N PHE A 63 14.12 -11.16 8.49
CA PHE A 63 13.12 -11.60 7.52
C PHE A 63 11.74 -11.12 7.92
N ILE A 64 11.02 -10.53 6.97
CA ILE A 64 9.64 -10.08 7.15
C ILE A 64 8.73 -10.86 6.22
N ASP A 65 7.78 -11.58 6.81
CA ASP A 65 6.78 -12.37 6.08
C ASP A 65 5.64 -11.48 5.58
N LEU A 66 5.93 -10.69 4.54
CA LEU A 66 4.96 -9.78 3.96
C LEU A 66 3.82 -10.54 3.26
N ASN A 67 4.05 -11.77 2.81
CA ASN A 67 2.99 -12.64 2.32
C ASN A 67 1.96 -12.90 3.41
N LYS A 68 2.39 -13.37 4.59
CA LYS A 68 1.50 -13.61 5.72
C LYS A 68 0.72 -12.35 6.12
N LEU A 69 1.40 -11.21 6.26
CA LEU A 69 0.76 -9.95 6.64
C LEU A 69 -0.32 -9.52 5.63
N THR A 70 -0.02 -9.64 4.34
CA THR A 70 -0.97 -9.26 3.29
C THR A 70 -2.06 -10.31 3.07
N HIS A 71 -1.78 -11.59 3.34
CA HIS A 71 -2.79 -12.65 3.39
C HIS A 71 -3.83 -12.36 4.47
N ASP A 72 -3.37 -12.09 5.70
CA ASP A 72 -4.25 -11.81 6.85
C ASP A 72 -5.08 -10.54 6.61
N LEU A 73 -4.49 -9.50 5.98
CA LEU A 73 -5.21 -8.31 5.53
C LEU A 73 -6.32 -8.65 4.52
N VAL A 74 -5.99 -9.37 3.44
CA VAL A 74 -6.94 -9.68 2.36
C VAL A 74 -8.06 -10.59 2.85
N ILE A 75 -7.76 -11.59 3.68
CA ILE A 75 -8.76 -12.44 4.33
C ILE A 75 -9.63 -11.63 5.29
N GLY A 76 -9.04 -10.77 6.12
CA GLY A 76 -9.77 -9.94 7.07
C GLY A 76 -10.72 -8.94 6.41
N MET A 77 -10.39 -8.46 5.21
CA MET A 77 -11.29 -7.64 4.39
C MET A 77 -12.38 -8.48 3.69
N GLY A 78 -12.10 -9.76 3.42
CA GLY A 78 -12.97 -10.65 2.66
C GLY A 78 -12.94 -10.39 1.15
N VAL A 79 -13.66 -11.24 0.40
CA VAL A 79 -13.63 -11.27 -1.08
C VAL A 79 -13.95 -9.91 -1.69
N GLU A 80 -15.06 -9.28 -1.29
CA GLU A 80 -15.52 -8.04 -1.94
C GLU A 80 -14.69 -6.82 -1.55
N ASN A 81 -14.48 -6.57 -0.25
CA ASN A 81 -13.78 -5.36 0.17
C ASN A 81 -12.30 -5.37 -0.21
N SER A 82 -11.65 -6.55 -0.24
CA SER A 82 -10.24 -6.64 -0.62
C SER A 82 -9.96 -6.15 -2.04
N ARG A 83 -10.97 -6.13 -2.94
CA ARG A 83 -10.84 -5.55 -4.30
C ARG A 83 -10.36 -4.10 -4.28
N LYS A 84 -10.70 -3.34 -3.22
CA LYS A 84 -10.28 -1.94 -3.03
C LYS A 84 -8.76 -1.77 -2.95
N LEU A 85 -8.00 -2.82 -2.60
CA LEU A 85 -6.54 -2.76 -2.55
C LEU A 85 -5.89 -2.89 -3.94
N PHE A 86 -6.58 -3.50 -4.90
CA PHE A 86 -6.01 -3.91 -6.18
C PHE A 86 -6.54 -3.07 -7.35
N MET A 87 -5.92 -3.24 -8.51
CA MET A 87 -6.28 -2.54 -9.74
C MET A 87 -7.56 -3.14 -10.35
N TRP A 88 -8.71 -2.76 -9.78
CA TRP A 88 -10.05 -3.07 -10.27
C TRP A 88 -10.67 -1.82 -10.90
N ILE A 89 -10.58 -1.73 -12.22
CA ILE A 89 -11.06 -0.61 -13.03
C ILE A 89 -12.38 -1.00 -13.71
N PRO A 90 -13.50 -0.35 -13.40
CA PRO A 90 -14.75 -0.51 -14.14
C PRO A 90 -14.63 -0.08 -15.61
N ALA A 91 -15.40 -0.72 -16.49
CA ALA A 91 -15.50 -0.32 -17.88
C ALA A 91 -16.03 1.12 -18.00
N GLY A 92 -15.50 1.87 -18.96
CA GLY A 92 -15.87 3.27 -19.21
C GLY A 92 -15.33 4.29 -18.21
N GLN A 93 -14.62 3.88 -17.14
CA GLN A 93 -14.09 4.84 -16.16
C GLN A 93 -12.94 5.69 -16.73
N TYR A 94 -12.06 5.09 -17.53
CA TYR A 94 -10.90 5.77 -18.10
C TYR A 94 -10.78 5.51 -19.60
N GLU A 95 -10.47 6.55 -20.36
CA GLU A 95 -10.32 6.46 -21.83
C GLU A 95 -9.20 5.51 -22.25
N PHE A 96 -8.10 5.45 -21.49
CA PHE A 96 -6.99 4.53 -21.78
C PHE A 96 -7.32 3.06 -21.43
N CYS A 97 -8.42 2.81 -20.71
CA CYS A 97 -8.88 1.48 -20.32
C CYS A 97 -10.41 1.36 -20.47
N PRO A 98 -10.93 1.49 -21.71
CA PRO A 98 -12.37 1.64 -21.94
C PRO A 98 -13.16 0.38 -21.57
N LYS A 99 -12.52 -0.80 -21.65
CA LYS A 99 -13.11 -2.08 -21.26
C LYS A 99 -12.99 -2.37 -19.75
N GLY A 100 -12.34 -1.49 -18.99
CA GLY A 100 -11.96 -1.76 -17.62
C GLY A 100 -10.88 -2.83 -17.52
N LYS A 101 -10.48 -3.17 -16.29
CA LYS A 101 -9.47 -4.17 -16.00
C LYS A 101 -9.69 -4.76 -14.62
N ILE A 102 -9.64 -6.08 -14.52
CA ILE A 102 -9.52 -6.79 -13.23
C ILE A 102 -8.09 -7.28 -13.13
N ASP A 103 -7.35 -6.75 -12.17
CA ASP A 103 -5.98 -7.12 -11.90
C ASP A 103 -5.79 -7.35 -10.41
N ASN A 104 -5.63 -8.63 -10.05
CA ASN A 104 -5.47 -9.11 -8.67
C ASN A 104 -4.00 -9.20 -8.24
N THR A 105 -3.06 -8.68 -9.03
CA THR A 105 -1.63 -8.71 -8.74
C THR A 105 -1.12 -7.32 -8.38
N HIS A 106 -1.53 -6.30 -9.14
CA HIS A 106 -1.05 -4.94 -8.92
C HIS A 106 -1.96 -4.20 -7.93
N LEU A 107 -1.32 -3.59 -6.93
CA LEU A 107 -2.00 -2.70 -5.99
C LEU A 107 -2.32 -1.37 -6.68
N ASN A 108 -3.43 -0.76 -6.30
CA ASN A 108 -3.70 0.65 -6.60
C ASN A 108 -3.02 1.55 -5.54
N ILE A 109 -3.19 2.87 -5.65
CA ILE A 109 -2.60 3.84 -4.70
C ILE A 109 -2.99 3.51 -3.25
N TYR A 110 -4.27 3.27 -3.00
CA TYR A 110 -4.77 2.92 -1.67
C TYR A 110 -4.13 1.63 -1.15
N GLY A 111 -4.15 0.54 -1.93
CA GLY A 111 -3.54 -0.72 -1.53
C GLY A 111 -2.04 -0.63 -1.33
N GLY A 112 -1.32 0.10 -2.19
CA GLY A 112 0.11 0.35 -2.07
C GLY A 112 0.45 1.02 -0.74
N ARG A 113 -0.36 1.98 -0.30
CA ARG A 113 -0.17 2.67 0.98
C ARG A 113 -0.47 1.80 2.18
N ILE A 114 -1.56 1.02 2.15
CA ILE A 114 -1.88 0.08 3.22
C ILE A 114 -0.77 -0.96 3.39
N VAL A 115 -0.32 -1.56 2.29
CA VAL A 115 0.75 -2.57 2.30
C VAL A 115 2.10 -1.97 2.69
N ALA A 116 2.43 -0.75 2.23
CA ALA A 116 3.63 -0.05 2.68
C ALA A 116 3.59 0.27 4.18
N GLY A 117 2.42 0.61 4.72
CA GLY A 117 2.21 0.81 6.15
C GLY A 117 2.51 -0.47 6.95
N LEU A 118 1.95 -1.62 6.53
CA LEU A 118 2.22 -2.93 7.12
C LEU A 118 3.70 -3.31 7.05
N ALA A 119 4.34 -3.10 5.89
CA ALA A 119 5.76 -3.36 5.71
C ALA A 119 6.61 -2.49 6.64
N ALA A 120 6.27 -1.21 6.79
CA ALA A 120 6.99 -0.30 7.68
C ALA A 120 6.78 -0.65 9.16
N ASP A 121 5.58 -1.08 9.57
CA ASP A 121 5.31 -1.54 10.94
C ASP A 121 6.12 -2.81 11.26
N ALA A 122 6.05 -3.82 10.39
CA ALA A 122 6.84 -5.04 10.57
C ALA A 122 8.35 -4.77 10.53
N LEU A 123 8.80 -3.82 9.70
CA LEU A 123 10.21 -3.45 9.62
C LEU A 123 10.75 -2.84 10.91
N ILE A 124 9.97 -2.01 11.60
CA ILE A 124 10.44 -1.40 12.86
C ILE A 124 10.36 -2.36 14.03
N GLU A 125 9.47 -3.35 13.99
CA GLU A 125 9.45 -4.45 14.96
C GLU A 125 10.70 -5.33 14.80
N GLU A 126 11.00 -5.72 13.56
CA GLU A 126 12.12 -6.59 13.24
C GLU A 126 13.47 -5.87 13.31
N VAL A 127 13.51 -4.57 12.98
CA VAL A 127 14.72 -3.73 13.03
C VAL A 127 14.45 -2.44 13.82
N PRO A 128 14.42 -2.49 15.16
CA PRO A 128 14.06 -1.35 16.02
C PRO A 128 14.90 -0.08 15.79
N ALA A 129 16.15 -0.23 15.33
CA ALA A 129 17.01 0.89 14.97
C ALA A 129 16.42 1.80 13.88
N LEU A 130 15.49 1.28 13.06
CA LEU A 130 14.81 2.02 12.01
C LEU A 130 13.60 2.81 12.49
N ALA A 131 13.08 2.53 13.69
CA ALA A 131 11.87 3.17 14.23
C ALA A 131 11.96 4.70 14.22
N LYS A 132 13.12 5.25 14.56
CA LYS A 132 13.37 6.70 14.58
C LYS A 132 13.26 7.39 13.21
N TYR A 133 13.33 6.64 12.11
CA TYR A 133 13.23 7.16 10.75
C TYR A 133 11.83 7.06 10.15
N VAL A 134 10.94 6.23 10.72
CA VAL A 134 9.58 6.13 10.24
C VAL A 134 8.82 7.42 10.54
N ARG A 135 8.08 7.90 9.55
CA ARG A 135 7.18 9.05 9.65
C ARG A 135 5.80 8.60 9.21
N ARG A 136 4.79 8.93 9.99
CA ARG A 136 3.40 8.60 9.73
C ARG A 136 2.64 9.90 9.51
N TYR A 137 1.82 9.90 8.47
CA TYR A 137 0.90 10.97 8.15
C TYR A 137 -0.44 10.34 7.83
N ASP A 138 -1.53 11.00 8.18
CA ASP A 138 -2.88 10.51 7.90
C ASP A 138 -3.14 10.52 6.39
N TYR A 139 -2.69 11.59 5.71
CA TYR A 139 -2.75 11.71 4.26
C TYR A 139 -1.43 12.22 3.67
N VAL A 140 -1.17 11.86 2.42
CA VAL A 140 -0.06 12.36 1.63
C VAL A 140 -0.58 12.96 0.33
N VAL A 141 -0.19 14.19 0.05
CA VAL A 141 -0.47 14.88 -1.21
C VAL A 141 0.79 14.84 -2.07
N ALA A 142 0.66 14.38 -3.31
CA ALA A 142 1.78 14.36 -4.26
C ALA A 142 1.32 14.45 -5.73
N LYS A 143 1.86 15.44 -6.46
CA LYS A 143 1.53 15.64 -7.90
C LYS A 143 2.00 14.52 -8.82
N ASP A 144 3.03 13.77 -8.42
CA ASP A 144 3.59 12.63 -9.16
C ASP A 144 2.73 11.36 -9.09
N ARG A 145 1.52 11.46 -8.50
CA ARG A 145 0.56 10.36 -8.30
C ARG A 145 0.99 9.29 -7.30
N SER A 146 1.96 9.59 -6.45
CA SER A 146 2.40 8.70 -5.36
C SER A 146 1.68 8.92 -4.02
N GLY A 147 0.92 10.01 -3.88
CA GLY A 147 0.16 10.36 -2.68
C GLY A 147 -1.26 9.77 -2.68
N ASP A 148 -1.95 9.85 -1.54
CA ASP A 148 -3.39 9.58 -1.46
C ASP A 148 -4.19 10.52 -2.38
N PHE A 149 -3.74 11.77 -2.46
CA PHE A 149 -4.38 12.84 -3.21
C PHE A 149 -3.35 13.58 -4.05
N PHE A 150 -3.82 14.28 -5.09
CA PHE A 150 -2.95 15.04 -5.99
C PHE A 150 -3.04 16.54 -5.74
N THR A 151 -4.06 16.96 -4.99
CA THR A 151 -4.28 18.34 -4.55
C THR A 151 -4.43 18.41 -3.03
N VAL A 152 -4.08 19.56 -2.46
CA VAL A 152 -4.21 19.84 -1.02
C VAL A 152 -5.68 19.93 -0.64
N GLN A 153 -6.53 20.52 -1.49
CA GLN A 153 -7.96 20.64 -1.23
C GLN A 153 -8.66 19.29 -1.13
N GLU A 154 -8.32 18.31 -1.98
CA GLU A 154 -8.88 16.95 -1.88
C GLU A 154 -8.52 16.29 -0.54
N ALA A 155 -7.27 16.44 -0.10
CA ALA A 155 -6.82 15.90 1.18
C ALA A 155 -7.51 16.59 2.38
N VAL A 156 -7.69 17.90 2.31
CA VAL A 156 -8.46 18.67 3.32
C VAL A 156 -9.91 18.21 3.35
N ASN A 157 -10.54 18.01 2.20
CA ASN A 157 -11.92 17.52 2.12
C ASN A 157 -12.05 16.12 2.71
N ALA A 158 -11.10 15.22 2.43
CA ALA A 158 -11.09 13.87 2.98
C ALA A 158 -10.88 13.84 4.50
N ALA A 159 -10.14 14.80 5.05
CA ALA A 159 -9.98 14.95 6.50
C ALA A 159 -11.31 15.29 7.20
N VAL A 160 -12.22 15.96 6.50
CA VAL A 160 -13.54 16.35 7.02
C VAL A 160 -14.55 15.23 6.78
N GLY A 161 -14.59 14.31 7.73
CA GLY A 161 -15.43 13.11 7.67
C GLY A 161 -14.89 11.97 8.54
N GLY A 162 -13.62 12.06 8.96
CA GLY A 162 -13.05 11.14 9.93
C GLY A 162 -13.44 11.46 11.39
N GLY A 163 -13.32 10.46 12.26
CA GLY A 163 -13.54 10.62 13.71
C GLY A 163 -12.32 11.15 14.50
N LYS A 164 -11.20 11.45 13.84
CA LYS A 164 -9.98 11.93 14.51
C LYS A 164 -10.06 13.43 14.80
N LYS A 165 -9.54 13.86 15.96
CA LYS A 165 -9.50 15.27 16.37
C LYS A 165 -8.41 16.08 15.64
N THR A 166 -7.31 15.43 15.27
CA THR A 166 -6.20 16.02 14.53
C THR A 166 -5.86 15.13 13.35
N ILE A 167 -5.62 15.74 12.19
CA ILE A 167 -5.24 15.08 10.94
C ILE A 167 -3.95 15.72 10.43
N SER A 168 -2.96 14.90 10.15
CA SER A 168 -1.67 15.28 9.59
C SER A 168 -1.61 14.98 8.09
N ILE A 169 -1.29 15.99 7.27
CA ILE A 169 -1.21 15.87 5.82
C ILE A 169 0.21 16.24 5.38
N LEU A 170 0.95 15.27 4.86
CA LEU A 170 2.24 15.53 4.22
C LEU A 170 2.03 16.06 2.81
N VAL A 171 2.65 17.18 2.47
CA VAL A 171 2.68 17.73 1.11
C VAL A 171 4.07 17.47 0.53
N ARG A 172 4.15 16.58 -0.46
CA ARG A 172 5.41 16.22 -1.15
C ARG A 172 5.89 17.36 -2.06
N PRO A 173 7.18 17.40 -2.43
CA PRO A 173 7.74 18.47 -3.25
C PRO A 173 6.96 18.69 -4.55
N GLY A 174 6.78 19.95 -4.91
CA GLY A 174 5.94 20.37 -6.02
C GLY A 174 5.29 21.74 -5.75
N VAL A 175 4.86 22.39 -6.82
CA VAL A 175 4.14 23.68 -6.76
C VAL A 175 2.64 23.38 -6.84
N TYR A 176 1.86 23.75 -5.83
CA TYR A 176 0.41 23.53 -5.71
C TYR A 176 -0.30 24.88 -5.81
N GLU A 177 -0.74 25.23 -7.03
CA GLU A 177 -1.51 26.45 -7.31
C GLU A 177 -3.00 26.16 -7.10
N GLU A 178 -3.49 26.36 -5.88
CA GLU A 178 -4.86 26.04 -5.51
C GLU A 178 -5.36 26.84 -4.31
N HIS A 179 -6.62 27.30 -4.36
CA HIS A 179 -7.25 27.93 -3.21
C HIS A 179 -7.72 26.85 -2.21
N VAL A 180 -6.96 26.69 -1.13
CA VAL A 180 -7.30 25.75 -0.05
C VAL A 180 -8.29 26.38 0.93
N SER A 181 -9.53 25.91 0.88
CA SER A 181 -10.60 26.24 1.82
C SER A 181 -10.70 25.21 2.94
N MET A 182 -10.71 25.70 4.19
CA MET A 182 -10.91 24.88 5.38
C MET A 182 -12.41 24.79 5.71
N PRO A 183 -13.01 23.60 5.79
CA PRO A 183 -14.42 23.48 6.16
C PRO A 183 -14.71 23.96 7.58
N LYS A 184 -15.89 24.53 7.83
CA LYS A 184 -16.26 25.15 9.13
C LYS A 184 -16.25 24.19 10.32
N SER A 185 -16.43 22.89 10.08
CA SER A 185 -16.40 21.82 11.09
C SER A 185 -15.34 20.78 10.72
N SER A 186 -14.09 21.23 10.67
CA SER A 186 -12.95 20.36 10.38
C SER A 186 -12.26 19.92 11.67
N PRO A 187 -11.65 18.72 11.71
CA PRO A 187 -10.63 18.43 12.70
C PRO A 187 -9.47 19.43 12.55
N ARG A 188 -8.58 19.50 13.54
CA ARG A 188 -7.35 20.29 13.41
C ARG A 188 -6.49 19.67 12.31
N ILE A 189 -6.31 20.38 11.19
CA ILE A 189 -5.50 19.92 10.06
C ILE A 189 -4.10 20.51 10.17
N GLU A 190 -3.08 19.66 10.16
CA GLU A 190 -1.67 20.03 10.17
C GLU A 190 -1.05 19.71 8.82
N LEU A 191 -0.76 20.75 8.04
CA LEU A 191 -0.06 20.62 6.76
C LEU A 191 1.46 20.59 7.02
N VAL A 192 2.07 19.45 6.74
CA VAL A 192 3.52 19.24 6.86
C VAL A 192 4.13 19.34 5.46
N LYS A 193 4.75 20.48 5.15
CA LYS A 193 5.41 20.70 3.85
C LYS A 193 6.79 20.07 3.83
N GLN A 194 7.03 19.16 2.90
CA GLN A 194 8.38 18.67 2.62
C GLN A 194 9.19 19.76 1.91
N THR A 195 10.51 19.78 2.09
CA THR A 195 11.41 20.72 1.37
C THR A 195 11.15 20.67 -0.14
N GLY A 196 10.84 21.84 -0.73
CA GLY A 196 10.46 21.96 -2.15
C GLY A 196 8.95 21.88 -2.43
N ALA A 197 8.10 21.81 -1.39
CA ALA A 197 6.66 21.96 -1.52
C ALA A 197 6.26 23.44 -1.36
N GLU A 198 5.59 23.99 -2.37
CA GLU A 198 5.08 25.36 -2.39
C GLU A 198 3.57 25.33 -2.63
N ILE A 199 2.81 26.03 -1.79
CA ILE A 199 1.35 26.13 -1.92
C ILE A 199 1.05 27.61 -2.14
N TRP A 200 0.44 27.92 -3.28
CA TRP A 200 0.16 29.28 -3.76
C TRP A 200 -1.34 29.45 -4.01
#